data_AF-A0A2N1MI67-F1
#
_entry.id   AF-A0A2N1MI67-F1
#
_cell.length_a   1.000
_cell.length_b   1.000
_cell.length_c   1.000
_cell.angle_alpha   90.00
_cell.angle_beta   90.00
_cell.angle_gamma   90.00
#
_symmetry.space_group_name_H-M   'P 1'
#
loop_
_entity.id
_entity.type
_entity.pdbx_description
1 polymer ?
#
loop_
_entity_poly.entity_id
_entity_poly.type
_entity_poly.pdbx_seq_one_letter_code
_entity_poly.pdbx_strand_id
1 'polypeptide(L)'
;LKKLLEEYPDGTQVLREILQNSDDARSKVQTFVLDHNTYQSERLLEPHLNKYKNFNLNIDKYQGPALLAINETIFEENDFESLLSLADSKKQDQFDKIGVMGVGFNSIYHITDSPSFITGDKYVILDPHEWYYNGGVKFNFVEENLIQEYPDQFAPFAPFEISCNERFGGTIFRYPLRDSTFSNISKKIYETNEILKMFRKF
;
A
#
# COMPACT_ATOMS: atom_id res chain seq x y z
N LEU A 1 -7.12 14.06 0.49
CA LEU A 1 -6.45 13.13 1.44
C LEU A 1 -6.25 13.73 2.83
N LYS A 2 -5.44 14.78 3.06
CA LYS A 2 -5.24 15.33 4.43
C LYS A 2 -6.56 15.68 5.15
N LYS A 3 -7.45 16.44 4.50
CA LYS A 3 -8.77 16.78 5.06
C LYS A 3 -9.61 15.54 5.38
N LEU A 4 -9.58 14.53 4.50
CA LEU A 4 -10.27 13.26 4.74
C LEU A 4 -9.70 12.57 5.99
N LEU A 5 -8.37 12.49 6.13
CA LEU A 5 -7.75 11.89 7.33
C LEU A 5 -8.09 12.62 8.64
N GLU A 6 -8.40 13.91 8.59
CA GLU A 6 -8.89 14.65 9.78
C GLU A 6 -10.31 14.23 10.18
N GLU A 7 -11.11 13.71 9.24
CA GLU A 7 -12.47 13.22 9.46
C GLU A 7 -12.51 11.72 9.84
N TYR A 8 -11.48 10.94 9.49
CA TYR A 8 -11.40 9.51 9.79
C TYR A 8 -10.59 9.21 11.05
N PRO A 9 -11.17 8.49 12.03
CA PRO A 9 -10.43 8.15 13.25
C PRO A 9 -9.23 7.25 12.94
N ASP A 10 -8.13 7.50 13.65
CA ASP A 10 -6.88 6.76 13.53
C ASP A 10 -6.87 5.50 14.42
N GLY A 11 -5.73 4.79 14.46
CA GLY A 11 -5.58 3.63 15.32
C GLY A 11 -6.35 2.41 14.83
N THR A 12 -7.03 1.69 15.73
CA THR A 12 -7.68 0.39 15.44
C THR A 12 -8.72 0.46 14.33
N GLN A 13 -9.27 1.65 14.03
CA GLN A 13 -10.20 1.80 12.92
C GLN A 13 -9.55 1.43 11.58
N VAL A 14 -8.26 1.74 11.38
CA VAL A 14 -7.55 1.41 10.14
C VAL A 14 -7.61 -0.11 9.85
N LEU A 15 -7.44 -0.94 10.89
CA LEU A 15 -7.53 -2.40 10.76
C LEU A 15 -8.94 -2.87 10.43
N ARG A 16 -9.96 -2.19 10.97
CA ARG A 16 -11.37 -2.48 10.69
C ARG A 16 -11.73 -2.15 9.24
N GLU A 17 -11.24 -1.03 8.71
CA GLU A 17 -11.44 -0.68 7.30
C GLU A 17 -10.76 -1.69 6.35
N ILE A 18 -9.55 -2.15 6.67
CA ILE A 18 -8.88 -3.19 5.88
C ILE A 18 -9.65 -4.51 5.93
N LEU A 19 -10.16 -4.88 7.11
CA LEU A 19 -11.00 -6.07 7.25
C LEU A 19 -12.30 -5.94 6.44
N GLN A 20 -12.95 -4.77 6.50
CA GLN A 20 -14.17 -4.49 5.73
C GLN A 20 -13.92 -4.59 4.23
N ASN A 21 -12.81 -4.04 3.72
CA ASN A 21 -12.46 -4.19 2.30
C ASN A 21 -12.31 -5.66 1.89
N SER A 22 -11.83 -6.51 2.79
CA SER A 22 -11.67 -7.94 2.53
C SER A 22 -13.02 -8.67 2.55
N ASP A 23 -13.92 -8.27 3.45
CA ASP A 23 -15.30 -8.76 3.50
C ASP A 23 -16.10 -8.34 2.25
N ASP A 24 -15.96 -7.09 1.82
CA ASP A 24 -16.60 -6.55 0.62
C ASP A 24 -16.10 -7.27 -0.65
N ALA A 25 -14.81 -7.62 -0.69
CA ALA A 25 -14.22 -8.47 -1.72
C ALA A 25 -14.61 -9.96 -1.60
N ARG A 26 -15.38 -10.34 -0.56
CA ARG A 26 -15.83 -11.70 -0.24
C ARG A 26 -14.71 -12.67 0.10
N SER A 27 -13.63 -12.16 0.69
CA SER A 27 -12.57 -12.98 1.24
C SER A 27 -13.02 -13.68 2.52
N LYS A 28 -12.67 -14.95 2.71
CA LYS A 28 -13.01 -15.67 3.95
C LYS A 28 -11.92 -15.50 5.01
N VAL A 29 -10.72 -15.07 4.61
CA VAL A 29 -9.57 -14.93 5.50
C VAL A 29 -8.88 -13.60 5.26
N GLN A 30 -8.69 -12.85 6.35
CA GLN A 30 -7.84 -11.67 6.40
C GLN A 30 -6.73 -11.92 7.43
N THR A 31 -5.48 -11.86 6.99
CA THR A 31 -4.29 -12.00 7.85
C THR A 31 -3.57 -10.67 7.97
N PHE A 32 -3.31 -10.24 9.21
CA PHE A 32 -2.47 -9.08 9.48
C PHE A 32 -1.10 -9.52 9.97
N VAL A 33 -0.04 -8.96 9.39
CA VAL A 33 1.35 -9.20 9.83
C VAL A 33 2.01 -7.85 10.12
N LEU A 34 2.62 -7.73 11.29
CA LEU A 34 3.52 -6.61 11.58
C LEU A 34 4.93 -7.06 11.24
N ASP A 35 5.44 -6.56 10.11
CA ASP A 35 6.79 -6.81 9.65
C ASP A 35 7.75 -5.81 10.29
N HIS A 36 8.69 -6.31 11.08
CA HIS A 36 9.70 -5.51 11.76
C HIS A 36 11.00 -5.36 10.95
N ASN A 37 11.11 -6.00 9.79
CA ASN A 37 12.34 -6.04 9.02
C ASN A 37 12.61 -4.73 8.28
N THR A 38 13.90 -4.48 8.03
CA THR A 38 14.38 -3.54 7.03
C THR A 38 15.12 -4.32 5.97
N TYR A 39 14.76 -4.11 4.71
CA TYR A 39 15.31 -4.85 3.57
C TYR A 39 16.41 -4.06 2.86
N GLN A 40 17.19 -4.76 2.03
CA GLN A 40 18.17 -4.12 1.15
C GLN A 40 17.48 -3.21 0.13
N SER A 41 18.23 -2.28 -0.45
CA SER A 41 17.69 -1.23 -1.32
C SER A 41 18.58 -0.96 -2.54
N GLU A 42 19.43 -1.91 -2.90
CA GLU A 42 20.38 -1.77 -4.02
C GLU A 42 19.68 -1.97 -5.37
N ARG A 43 18.67 -2.84 -5.43
CA ARG A 43 17.95 -3.21 -6.67
C ARG A 43 16.44 -2.99 -6.54
N LEU A 44 16.05 -1.72 -6.50
CA LEU A 44 14.66 -1.25 -6.45
C LEU A 44 14.18 -0.77 -7.83
N LEU A 45 12.86 -0.73 -8.03
CA LEU A 45 12.27 -0.18 -9.25
C LEU A 45 12.64 1.30 -9.40
N GLU A 46 12.97 1.72 -10.61
CA GLU A 46 13.34 3.10 -10.86
C GLU A 46 12.10 4.03 -10.82
N PRO A 47 12.18 5.18 -10.13
CA PRO A 47 11.15 6.19 -10.19
C PRO A 47 10.97 6.79 -11.59
N HIS A 48 9.74 7.03 -12.02
CA HIS A 48 9.46 7.74 -13.28
C HIS A 48 9.59 9.27 -13.14
N LEU A 49 9.47 9.78 -11.91
CA LEU A 49 9.57 11.19 -11.58
C LEU A 49 10.79 11.45 -10.71
N ASN A 50 11.25 12.71 -10.69
CA ASN A 50 12.38 13.16 -9.87
C ASN A 50 11.95 14.09 -8.72
N LYS A 51 10.63 14.26 -8.46
CA LYS A 51 10.13 15.22 -7.46
C LYS A 51 10.61 14.88 -6.04
N TYR A 52 10.80 13.60 -5.74
CA TYR A 52 11.35 13.11 -4.47
C TYR A 52 12.70 13.78 -4.10
N LYS A 53 13.53 14.12 -5.09
CA LYS A 53 14.83 14.78 -4.89
C LYS A 53 14.69 16.17 -4.26
N ASN A 54 13.60 16.88 -4.55
CA ASN A 54 13.33 18.21 -3.99
C ASN A 54 13.07 18.17 -2.47
N PHE A 55 12.72 17.00 -1.94
CA PHE A 55 12.42 16.78 -0.54
C PHE A 55 13.52 15.97 0.17
N ASN A 56 14.67 15.75 -0.49
CA ASN A 56 15.75 14.86 -0.01
C ASN A 56 15.23 13.48 0.42
N LEU A 57 14.22 12.97 -0.29
CA LEU A 57 13.68 11.63 -0.08
C LEU A 57 14.44 10.64 -0.97
N ASN A 58 14.37 9.36 -0.61
CA ASN A 58 14.85 8.24 -1.41
C ASN A 58 13.79 7.14 -1.36
N ILE A 59 13.71 6.31 -2.41
CA ILE A 59 12.70 5.24 -2.51
C ILE A 59 12.93 4.10 -1.49
N ASP A 60 14.17 3.97 -1.01
CA ASP A 60 14.58 3.01 0.02
C ASP A 60 13.83 3.17 1.36
N LYS A 61 13.26 4.34 1.65
CA LYS A 61 12.41 4.58 2.83
C LYS A 61 11.25 3.58 2.95
N TYR A 62 10.79 3.03 1.83
CA TYR A 62 9.69 2.07 1.80
C TYR A 62 10.15 0.61 2.04
N GLN A 63 11.45 0.39 2.24
CA GLN A 63 12.04 -0.91 2.61
C GLN A 63 12.12 -1.13 4.13
N GLY A 64 11.63 -0.20 4.95
CA GLY A 64 11.55 -0.34 6.41
C GLY A 64 10.38 -1.19 6.91
N PRO A 65 10.14 -1.21 8.24
CA PRO A 65 9.01 -1.91 8.86
C PRO A 65 7.66 -1.55 8.22
N ALA A 66 6.73 -2.51 8.21
CA ALA A 66 5.44 -2.34 7.56
C ALA A 66 4.32 -3.09 8.25
N LEU A 67 3.10 -2.59 8.07
CA LEU A 67 1.89 -3.39 8.26
C LEU A 67 1.58 -4.11 6.95
N LEU A 68 1.42 -5.43 7.00
CA LEU A 68 0.97 -6.25 5.89
C LEU A 68 -0.46 -6.73 6.13
N ALA A 69 -1.24 -6.79 5.06
CA ALA A 69 -2.61 -7.29 5.06
C ALA A 69 -2.78 -8.26 3.88
N ILE A 70 -3.09 -9.51 4.17
CA ILE A 70 -3.16 -10.59 3.19
C ILE A 70 -4.57 -11.18 3.17
N ASN A 71 -5.12 -11.38 1.97
CA ASN A 71 -6.39 -12.03 1.75
C ASN A 71 -6.37 -12.94 0.50
N GLU A 72 -7.35 -13.84 0.38
CA GLU A 72 -7.41 -14.85 -0.69
C GLU A 72 -8.16 -14.38 -1.95
N THR A 73 -8.50 -13.09 -2.02
CA THR A 73 -9.25 -12.51 -3.15
C THR A 73 -8.30 -11.79 -4.09
N ILE A 74 -8.52 -11.94 -5.40
CA ILE A 74 -7.76 -11.25 -6.44
C ILE A 74 -8.60 -10.07 -6.92
N PHE A 75 -8.02 -8.88 -7.00
CA PHE A 75 -8.70 -7.68 -7.50
C PHE A 75 -8.96 -7.80 -9.00
N GLU A 76 -10.20 -7.51 -9.42
CA GLU A 76 -10.55 -7.40 -10.82
C GLU A 76 -10.14 -6.01 -11.37
N GLU A 77 -10.05 -5.88 -12.70
CA GLU A 77 -9.58 -4.63 -13.33
C GLU A 77 -10.45 -3.42 -12.95
N ASN A 78 -11.77 -3.62 -12.75
CA ASN A 78 -12.69 -2.57 -12.34
C ASN A 78 -12.43 -2.09 -10.90
N ASP A 79 -12.00 -3.00 -10.01
CA ASP A 79 -11.64 -2.67 -8.63
C ASP A 79 -10.38 -1.79 -8.61
N PHE A 80 -9.44 -2.10 -9.50
CA PHE A 80 -8.23 -1.32 -9.70
C PHE A 80 -8.49 0.09 -10.20
N GLU A 81 -9.33 0.25 -11.23
CA GLU A 81 -9.68 1.57 -11.75
C GLU A 81 -10.35 2.43 -10.66
N SER A 82 -11.22 1.80 -9.87
CA SER A 82 -11.87 2.44 -8.73
C SER A 82 -10.84 2.88 -7.67
N LEU A 83 -9.91 2.00 -7.29
CA LEU A 83 -8.87 2.29 -6.29
C LEU A 83 -7.87 3.37 -6.76
N LEU A 84 -7.44 3.33 -8.02
CA LEU A 84 -6.58 4.35 -8.59
C LEU A 84 -7.31 5.69 -8.72
N SER A 85 -8.61 5.69 -9.05
CA SER A 85 -9.40 6.92 -9.08
C SER A 85 -9.51 7.57 -7.70
N LEU A 86 -9.63 6.78 -6.62
CA LEU A 86 -9.65 7.25 -5.22
C LEU A 86 -8.31 7.88 -4.80
N ALA A 87 -7.20 7.35 -5.29
CA ALA A 87 -5.86 7.91 -5.05
C ALA A 87 -5.61 9.21 -5.84
N ASP A 88 -6.30 9.41 -6.97
CA ASP A 88 -6.20 10.65 -7.75
C ASP A 88 -6.95 11.81 -7.07
N SER A 89 -6.16 12.66 -6.40
CA SER A 89 -6.66 13.83 -5.69
C SER A 89 -7.50 14.81 -6.52
N LYS A 90 -7.39 14.79 -7.87
CA LYS A 90 -8.13 15.68 -8.77
C LYS A 90 -9.58 15.24 -9.04
N LYS A 91 -9.93 13.99 -8.71
CA LYS A 91 -11.28 13.44 -8.89
C LYS A 91 -12.11 13.40 -7.60
N GLN A 92 -11.64 14.11 -6.55
CA GLN A 92 -12.27 14.19 -5.23
C GLN A 92 -13.72 14.67 -5.20
N ASP A 93 -14.16 15.45 -6.18
CA ASP A 93 -15.52 15.99 -6.21
C ASP A 93 -16.58 15.04 -6.83
N GLN A 94 -16.22 13.82 -7.26
CA GLN A 94 -17.17 12.87 -7.88
C GLN A 94 -17.55 11.67 -7.00
N PHE A 95 -17.16 11.66 -5.72
CA PHE A 95 -17.16 10.43 -4.90
C PHE A 95 -18.48 10.01 -4.24
N ASP A 96 -19.61 10.65 -4.56
CA ASP A 96 -20.92 10.26 -4.00
C ASP A 96 -21.48 8.93 -4.54
N LYS A 97 -20.81 8.25 -5.49
CA LYS A 97 -21.39 7.08 -6.19
C LYS A 97 -20.42 5.95 -6.59
N ILE A 98 -19.50 5.55 -5.71
CA ILE A 98 -18.76 4.29 -5.95
C ILE A 98 -18.94 3.38 -4.73
N GLY A 99 -19.94 2.51 -4.82
CA GLY A 99 -20.02 1.32 -3.97
C GLY A 99 -18.87 0.37 -4.29
N VAL A 100 -18.47 -0.40 -3.29
CA VAL A 100 -17.48 -1.50 -3.28
C VAL A 100 -16.06 -1.15 -2.80
N MET A 101 -15.53 0.06 -2.98
CA MET A 101 -14.30 0.50 -2.28
C MET A 101 -14.52 1.83 -1.58
N GLY A 102 -15.00 1.72 -0.35
CA GLY A 102 -15.42 2.86 0.47
C GLY A 102 -14.27 3.83 0.76
N VAL A 103 -14.68 5.05 1.13
CA VAL A 103 -13.82 6.13 1.61
C VAL A 103 -12.85 5.68 2.74
N GLY A 104 -13.15 4.56 3.40
CA GLY A 104 -12.31 3.87 4.38
C GLY A 104 -10.95 3.38 3.90
N PHE A 105 -10.75 3.13 2.60
CA PHE A 105 -9.41 2.82 2.08
C PHE A 105 -8.41 3.94 2.40
N ASN A 106 -8.83 5.20 2.39
CA ASN A 106 -7.94 6.31 2.68
C ASN A 106 -7.40 6.31 4.13
N SER A 107 -8.01 5.56 5.05
CA SER A 107 -7.55 5.44 6.44
C SER A 107 -6.14 4.85 6.55
N ILE A 108 -5.70 4.03 5.57
CA ILE A 108 -4.33 3.48 5.54
C ILE A 108 -3.26 4.57 5.47
N TYR A 109 -3.61 5.76 4.95
CA TYR A 109 -2.69 6.89 4.90
C TYR A 109 -2.40 7.53 6.26
N HIS A 110 -3.09 7.14 7.33
CA HIS A 110 -2.64 7.42 8.69
C HIS A 110 -1.26 6.78 8.96
N ILE A 111 -1.00 5.61 8.38
CA ILE A 111 0.17 4.78 8.66
C ILE A 111 1.26 4.94 7.59
N THR A 112 0.88 5.01 6.31
CA THR A 112 1.83 5.01 5.18
C THR A 112 1.60 6.17 4.22
N ASP A 113 2.62 6.53 3.44
CA ASP A 113 2.51 7.51 2.34
C ASP A 113 2.38 6.85 0.96
N SER A 114 2.89 5.64 0.81
CA SER A 114 2.93 4.92 -0.46
C SER A 114 2.69 3.43 -0.19
N PRO A 115 1.42 3.00 -0.15
CA PRO A 115 1.11 1.59 -0.07
C PRO A 115 1.49 0.89 -1.39
N SER A 116 1.94 -0.35 -1.29
CA SER A 116 2.12 -1.22 -2.45
C SER A 116 1.43 -2.56 -2.24
N PHE A 117 1.08 -3.25 -3.31
CA PHE A 117 0.41 -4.54 -3.20
C PHE A 117 0.63 -5.44 -4.41
N ILE A 118 0.55 -6.75 -4.15
CA ILE A 118 0.53 -7.81 -5.16
C ILE A 118 -0.88 -8.40 -5.19
N THR A 119 -1.43 -8.62 -6.39
CA THR A 119 -2.67 -9.37 -6.58
C THR A 119 -2.69 -10.03 -7.95
N GLY A 120 -2.86 -11.35 -7.98
CA GLY A 120 -2.65 -12.10 -9.22
C GLY A 120 -1.21 -11.94 -9.72
N ASP A 121 -1.07 -11.47 -10.95
CA ASP A 121 0.20 -11.16 -11.64
C ASP A 121 0.60 -9.68 -11.57
N LYS A 122 -0.20 -8.85 -10.86
CA LYS A 122 0.00 -7.41 -10.80
C LYS A 122 0.77 -7.02 -9.56
N TYR A 123 1.73 -6.12 -9.73
CA TYR A 123 2.35 -5.35 -8.64
C TYR A 123 2.00 -3.88 -8.81
N VAL A 124 1.44 -3.27 -7.76
CA VAL A 124 0.97 -1.88 -7.79
C VAL A 124 1.59 -1.09 -6.65
N ILE A 125 2.02 0.13 -6.98
CA ILE A 125 2.47 1.14 -6.02
C ILE A 125 1.55 2.35 -6.15
N LEU A 126 0.98 2.81 -5.04
CA LEU A 126 0.26 4.10 -5.03
C LEU A 126 1.20 5.19 -4.52
N ASP A 127 1.21 6.31 -5.21
CA ASP A 127 2.06 7.46 -4.85
C ASP A 127 1.23 8.76 -4.96
N PRO A 128 0.32 8.99 -4.00
CA PRO A 128 -0.57 10.17 -4.02
C PRO A 128 0.17 11.52 -3.92
N HIS A 129 1.43 11.52 -3.47
CA HIS A 129 2.27 12.73 -3.47
C HIS A 129 2.89 13.02 -4.85
N GLU A 130 2.84 12.04 -5.74
CA GLU A 130 3.54 12.03 -7.02
C GLU A 130 5.05 12.30 -6.89
N TRP A 131 5.68 11.77 -5.84
CA TRP A 131 7.11 11.95 -5.62
C TRP A 131 7.96 11.14 -6.60
N TYR A 132 7.54 9.90 -6.86
CA TYR A 132 8.23 8.87 -7.64
C TYR A 132 7.44 8.49 -8.91
N TYR A 133 6.11 8.49 -8.86
CA TYR A 133 5.21 8.08 -9.94
C TYR A 133 4.05 9.07 -10.11
N ASN A 134 3.35 9.05 -11.24
CA ASN A 134 2.24 9.98 -11.50
C ASN A 134 0.94 9.52 -10.82
N GLY A 135 0.92 9.51 -9.48
CA GLY A 135 -0.20 9.05 -8.64
C GLY A 135 -0.11 7.57 -8.25
N GLY A 136 0.62 6.80 -9.05
CA GLY A 136 0.90 5.38 -8.83
C GLY A 136 1.45 4.74 -10.11
N VAL A 137 1.76 3.45 -10.03
CA VAL A 137 2.23 2.65 -11.15
C VAL A 137 1.78 1.20 -10.97
N LYS A 138 1.53 0.51 -12.09
CA LYS A 138 1.16 -0.90 -12.15
C LYS A 138 2.12 -1.61 -13.10
N PHE A 139 2.58 -2.78 -12.67
CA PHE A 139 3.42 -3.67 -13.45
C PHE A 139 2.83 -5.07 -13.50
N ASN A 140 3.14 -5.82 -14.55
CA ASN A 140 2.97 -7.27 -14.55
C ASN A 140 4.29 -7.91 -14.10
N PHE A 141 4.38 -8.29 -12.82
CA PHE A 141 5.68 -8.74 -12.26
C PHE A 141 6.13 -10.10 -12.79
N VAL A 142 5.21 -10.88 -13.36
CA VAL A 142 5.47 -12.19 -13.97
C VAL A 142 5.96 -12.01 -15.40
N GLU A 143 5.21 -11.28 -16.24
CA GLU A 143 5.59 -11.05 -17.65
C GLU A 143 6.89 -10.26 -17.78
N GLU A 144 7.10 -9.28 -16.90
CA GLU A 144 8.30 -8.43 -16.88
C GLU A 144 9.44 -9.03 -16.03
N ASN A 145 9.24 -10.21 -15.42
CA ASN A 145 10.23 -10.90 -14.58
C ASN A 145 10.85 -10.01 -13.47
N LEU A 146 10.02 -9.16 -12.86
CA LEU A 146 10.51 -8.09 -11.97
C LEU A 146 11.14 -8.61 -10.68
N ILE A 147 10.74 -9.79 -10.20
CA ILE A 147 11.34 -10.40 -9.01
C ILE A 147 12.83 -10.70 -9.26
N GLN A 148 13.20 -11.10 -10.47
CA GLN A 148 14.59 -11.39 -10.82
C GLN A 148 15.39 -10.10 -11.07
N GLU A 149 14.78 -9.09 -11.69
CA GLU A 149 15.45 -7.83 -12.01
C GLU A 149 15.62 -6.91 -10.80
N TYR A 150 14.62 -6.90 -9.90
CA TYR A 150 14.53 -6.02 -8.73
C TYR A 150 14.27 -6.82 -7.44
N PRO A 151 15.16 -7.76 -7.06
CA PRO A 151 14.93 -8.67 -5.94
C PRO A 151 14.67 -7.94 -4.62
N ASP A 152 15.33 -6.81 -4.39
CA ASP A 152 15.15 -6.01 -3.17
C ASP A 152 13.74 -5.38 -3.10
N GLN A 153 13.14 -5.06 -4.25
CA GLN A 153 11.77 -4.54 -4.30
C GLN A 153 10.75 -5.57 -3.82
N PHE A 154 11.02 -6.85 -4.10
CA PHE A 154 10.11 -7.98 -3.82
C PHE A 154 10.51 -8.79 -2.58
N ALA A 155 11.70 -8.58 -2.02
CA ALA A 155 12.16 -9.21 -0.78
C ALA A 155 11.13 -9.15 0.36
N PRO A 156 10.38 -8.05 0.57
CA PRO A 156 9.37 -8.00 1.62
C PRO A 156 8.17 -8.93 1.44
N PHE A 157 7.98 -9.47 0.24
CA PHE A 157 6.90 -10.40 -0.10
C PHE A 157 7.38 -11.86 -0.14
N ALA A 158 8.69 -12.11 -0.09
CA ALA A 158 9.28 -13.45 -0.16
C ALA A 158 8.71 -14.47 0.86
N PRO A 159 8.35 -14.08 2.11
CA PRO A 159 7.74 -15.00 3.06
C PRO A 159 6.38 -15.58 2.64
N PHE A 160 5.75 -15.02 1.61
CA PHE A 160 4.42 -15.43 1.12
C PHE A 160 4.50 -16.27 -0.16
N GLU A 161 5.66 -16.88 -0.42
CA GLU A 161 5.89 -17.82 -1.53
C GLU A 161 5.55 -17.23 -2.92
N ILE A 162 5.77 -15.92 -3.09
CA ILE A 162 5.66 -15.30 -4.41
C ILE A 162 6.70 -15.88 -5.37
N SER A 163 6.27 -16.21 -6.59
CA SER A 163 7.10 -16.83 -7.63
C SER A 163 7.29 -15.86 -8.79
N CYS A 164 8.47 -15.88 -9.42
CA CYS A 164 8.73 -15.10 -10.64
C CYS A 164 7.90 -15.55 -11.85
N ASN A 165 7.38 -16.78 -11.84
CA ASN A 165 6.74 -17.39 -13.00
C ASN A 165 5.24 -17.67 -12.81
N GLU A 166 4.69 -17.36 -11.64
CA GLU A 166 3.30 -17.70 -11.30
C GLU A 166 2.57 -16.53 -10.67
N ARG A 167 1.29 -16.40 -11.01
CA ARG A 167 0.39 -15.44 -10.38
C ARG A 167 0.15 -15.82 -8.92
N PHE A 168 0.09 -14.83 -8.04
CA PHE A 168 -0.28 -15.01 -6.65
C PHE A 168 -1.79 -15.24 -6.50
N GLY A 169 -2.18 -16.28 -5.75
CA GLY A 169 -3.57 -16.70 -5.53
C GLY A 169 -4.36 -15.85 -4.52
N GLY A 170 -4.16 -14.54 -4.49
CA GLY A 170 -4.81 -13.64 -3.52
C GLY A 170 -4.32 -12.20 -3.66
N THR A 171 -4.40 -11.43 -2.58
CA THR A 171 -3.84 -10.07 -2.47
C THR A 171 -2.96 -9.92 -1.24
N ILE A 172 -1.79 -9.31 -1.40
CA ILE A 172 -0.90 -8.91 -0.30
C ILE A 172 -0.70 -7.40 -0.38
N PHE A 173 -1.27 -6.67 0.57
CA PHE A 173 -0.94 -5.27 0.79
C PHE A 173 0.24 -5.11 1.71
N ARG A 174 1.13 -4.17 1.37
CA ARG A 174 2.21 -3.67 2.19
C ARG A 174 2.02 -2.18 2.43
N TYR A 175 2.01 -1.81 3.70
CA TYR A 175 1.91 -0.44 4.18
C TYR A 175 3.20 -0.11 4.95
N PRO A 176 4.28 0.32 4.26
CA PRO A 176 5.52 0.74 4.92
C PRO A 176 5.21 1.88 5.91
N LEU A 177 5.69 1.76 7.15
CA LEU A 177 5.43 2.76 8.17
C LEU A 177 6.11 4.07 7.77
N ARG A 178 5.38 5.19 7.89
CA ARG A 178 5.95 6.51 7.63
C ARG A 178 7.12 6.79 8.56
N ASP A 179 8.25 7.17 7.97
CA ASP A 179 9.52 7.43 8.67
C ASP A 179 9.88 8.93 8.75
N SER A 180 9.08 9.81 8.13
CA SER A 180 9.38 11.24 8.08
C SER A 180 8.14 12.12 8.10
N THR A 181 8.29 13.37 8.54
CA THR A 181 7.20 14.35 8.64
C THR A 181 7.02 15.20 7.39
N PHE A 182 7.69 14.86 6.28
CA PHE A 182 7.61 15.61 5.02
C PHE A 182 6.28 15.42 4.29
N SER A 183 5.53 14.39 4.64
CA SER A 183 4.24 14.11 4.02
C SER A 183 3.22 15.22 4.28
N ASN A 184 2.68 15.76 3.20
CA ASN A 184 1.51 16.65 3.22
C ASN A 184 0.20 15.91 3.54
N ILE A 185 0.20 14.56 3.57
CA ILE A 185 -0.98 13.74 3.86
C ILE A 185 -1.15 13.62 5.38
N SER A 186 -0.10 13.21 6.09
CA SER A 186 -0.09 13.13 7.55
C SER A 186 1.31 13.38 8.10
N LYS A 187 1.39 14.06 9.25
CA LYS A 187 2.65 14.24 10.00
C LYS A 187 2.86 13.19 11.08
N LYS A 188 1.88 12.32 11.30
CA LYS A 188 1.94 11.28 12.32
C LYS A 188 2.84 10.14 11.85
N ILE A 189 3.82 9.80 12.67
CA ILE A 189 4.70 8.64 12.51
C ILE A 189 4.19 7.57 13.46
N TYR A 190 4.01 6.35 12.94
CA TYR A 190 3.64 5.19 13.72
C TYR A 190 4.87 4.33 13.96
N GLU A 191 5.17 4.06 15.22
CA GLU A 191 6.17 3.07 15.58
C GLU A 191 5.56 1.66 15.54
N THR A 192 6.39 0.64 15.31
CA THR A 192 5.94 -0.77 15.32
C THR A 192 5.21 -1.15 16.62
N ASN A 193 5.64 -0.62 17.76
CA ASN A 193 4.98 -0.80 19.06
C ASN A 193 3.57 -0.21 19.11
N GLU A 194 3.27 0.85 18.37
CA GLU A 194 1.93 1.43 18.29
C GLU A 194 1.01 0.55 17.44
N ILE A 195 1.51 0.01 16.33
CA ILE A 195 0.78 -0.98 15.52
C ILE A 195 0.50 -2.24 16.34
N LEU A 196 1.47 -2.71 17.13
CA LEU A 196 1.27 -3.84 18.03
C LEU A 196 0.20 -3.55 19.10
N LYS A 197 0.13 -2.32 19.61
CA LYS A 197 -0.96 -1.90 20.51
C LYS A 197 -2.31 -1.88 19.79
N MET A 198 -2.36 -1.55 18.50
CA MET A 198 -3.57 -1.65 17.70
C MET A 198 -4.02 -3.11 17.58
N PHE A 199 -3.11 -4.04 17.26
CA PHE A 199 -3.44 -5.47 17.20
C PHE A 199 -4.00 -6.01 18.50
N ARG A 200 -3.46 -5.60 19.66
CA ARG A 200 -3.96 -6.04 20.97
C ARG A 200 -5.34 -5.50 21.34
N LYS A 201 -5.76 -4.40 20.70
CA LYS A 201 -7.06 -3.74 20.95
C LYS A 201 -8.12 -4.10 19.92
N PHE A 202 -7.70 -4.63 18.77
CA PHE A 202 -8.56 -5.10 17.70
C PHE A 202 -9.30 -6.37 18.11
#